data_AF-A0A1B6LU15-F1
#
_entry.id   AF-A0A1B6LU15-F1
#
_cell.length_a   1.000
_cell.length_b   1.000
_cell.length_c   1.000
_cell.angle_alpha   90.00
_cell.angle_beta   90.00
_cell.angle_gamma   90.00
#
_symmetry.space_group_name_H-M   'P 1'
#
loop_
_entity.id
_entity.type
_entity.pdbx_description
1 polymer ?
#
loop_
_entity_poly.entity_id
_entity_poly.type
_entity_poly.pdbx_seq_one_letter_code
_entity_poly.pdbx_strand_id
1 'polypeptide(L)'
;MSTSPEVCIGVLLACMFTIAGVRGYEVGEEVPLPTARSKYTVPRHRLLCTKSQSNIDFKELMGLWNVIEVIEHSDRYNDRRNYLRAVSRSDSCPVVHFATDDDREVRMLWNDEEGYIQYSFRMTNINNPGFWMSLGYQSGTMVDNAYEHFSGTAQVMKAVQSHMVLTFCSPHERHFSIILARNKYLSHEEIRGVHKQLNRVNLPLVAVQGYCRNSGVSTNPSTLLAVLLTLVVIASKRVSL
;
A
#
# COMPACT_ATOMS: atom_id res chain seq x y z
N MET A 1 -16.46 31.08 2.35
CA MET A 1 -15.63 31.05 1.12
C MET A 1 -14.55 30.02 1.36
N SER A 2 -14.75 28.74 1.07
CA SER A 2 -15.06 28.10 -0.23
C SER A 2 -13.96 28.31 -1.27
N THR A 3 -13.00 27.38 -1.26
CA THR A 3 -12.14 26.93 -2.39
C THR A 3 -11.82 25.44 -2.09
N SER A 4 -12.77 24.56 -2.40
CA SER A 4 -12.70 23.54 -3.48
C SER A 4 -11.72 22.38 -3.23
N PRO A 5 -12.22 21.13 -3.07
CA PRO A 5 -11.45 19.93 -2.76
C PRO A 5 -11.08 19.15 -4.04
N GLU A 6 -9.86 19.33 -4.55
CA GLU A 6 -9.38 18.58 -5.75
C GLU A 6 -8.09 17.77 -5.50
N VAL A 7 -7.65 17.63 -4.25
CA VAL A 7 -6.32 17.04 -3.97
C VAL A 7 -6.35 15.62 -3.39
N CYS A 8 -7.49 15.13 -2.89
CA CYS A 8 -7.53 13.84 -2.19
C CYS A 8 -7.93 12.66 -3.10
N ILE A 9 -8.81 12.89 -4.08
CA ILE A 9 -9.16 11.93 -5.16
C ILE A 9 -7.91 11.48 -5.95
N GLY A 10 -6.81 12.23 -5.89
CA GLY A 10 -5.58 11.96 -6.61
C GLY A 10 -4.72 10.79 -6.12
N VAL A 11 -4.88 10.18 -4.95
CA VAL A 11 -3.84 9.19 -4.52
C VAL A 11 -4.14 7.76 -4.99
N LEU A 12 -5.40 7.42 -5.26
CA LEU A 12 -5.77 6.20 -6.00
C LEU A 12 -5.98 6.48 -7.50
N LEU A 13 -6.42 7.69 -7.91
CA LEU A 13 -6.57 8.04 -9.34
C LEU A 13 -5.34 8.69 -9.99
N ALA A 14 -4.37 9.31 -9.29
CA ALA A 14 -3.14 9.81 -9.91
C ALA A 14 -2.08 8.72 -10.14
N CYS A 15 -2.35 7.47 -9.74
CA CYS A 15 -1.67 6.35 -10.40
C CYS A 15 -2.13 6.18 -11.86
N MET A 16 -3.32 6.64 -12.25
CA MET A 16 -3.94 6.44 -13.57
C MET A 16 -3.97 7.67 -14.50
N PHE A 17 -3.84 8.90 -14.00
CA PHE A 17 -3.94 10.12 -14.84
C PHE A 17 -2.60 10.81 -15.17
N THR A 18 -1.67 10.09 -15.80
CA THR A 18 -0.71 10.75 -16.70
C THR A 18 -0.73 10.08 -18.06
N ILE A 19 -0.94 10.90 -19.10
CA ILE A 19 -1.04 10.57 -20.53
C ILE A 19 -2.48 10.35 -21.04
N ALA A 20 -3.34 11.36 -20.90
CA ALA A 20 -4.22 11.74 -22.01
C ALA A 20 -3.52 12.86 -22.78
N GLY A 21 -2.84 12.48 -23.86
CA GLY A 21 -2.04 13.39 -24.68
C GLY A 21 -1.68 12.74 -26.01
N VAL A 22 -2.68 12.17 -26.69
CA VAL A 22 -2.55 11.73 -28.09
C VAL A 22 -2.64 12.98 -28.97
N ARG A 23 -1.52 13.39 -29.56
CA ARG A 23 -1.51 14.17 -30.80
C ARG A 23 -1.15 13.17 -31.91
N GLY A 24 -2.08 13.03 -32.86
CA GLY A 24 -2.15 11.90 -33.78
C GLY A 24 -0.98 11.74 -34.75
N TYR A 25 -0.93 10.59 -35.41
CA TYR A 25 -0.33 10.43 -36.72
C TYR A 25 -0.97 9.24 -37.46
N GLU A 26 -0.92 9.35 -38.77
CA GLU A 26 -1.80 8.78 -39.80
C GLU A 26 -1.59 7.28 -40.08
N VAL A 27 -2.56 6.74 -40.82
CA VAL A 27 -2.57 5.42 -41.47
C VAL A 27 -1.43 5.31 -42.49
N GLY A 28 -0.66 4.22 -42.46
CA GLY A 28 0.20 3.84 -43.58
C GLY A 28 1.20 2.71 -43.30
N GLU A 29 1.12 1.68 -44.16
CA GLU A 29 2.21 0.79 -44.62
C GLU A 29 2.41 -0.57 -43.92
N GLU A 30 2.08 -1.64 -44.65
CA GLU A 30 2.48 -3.02 -44.37
C GLU A 30 4.01 -3.15 -44.49
N VAL A 31 4.69 -3.44 -43.36
CA VAL A 31 6.13 -3.68 -43.34
C VAL A 31 6.39 -5.20 -43.35
N PRO A 32 7.25 -5.72 -44.26
CA PRO A 32 7.41 -7.17 -44.44
C PRO A 32 8.16 -7.83 -43.27
N LEU A 33 7.85 -9.11 -43.04
CA LEU A 33 8.50 -9.95 -42.03
C LEU A 33 10.03 -9.96 -42.21
N PRO A 34 10.82 -9.60 -41.17
CA PRO A 34 12.25 -9.84 -41.20
C PRO A 34 12.53 -11.32 -40.87
N THR A 35 12.91 -12.08 -41.90
CA THR A 35 13.68 -13.31 -41.77
C THR A 35 15.08 -12.98 -41.26
N ALA A 36 15.21 -12.85 -39.94
CA ALA A 36 16.49 -12.94 -39.27
C ALA A 36 16.23 -13.44 -37.85
N ARG A 37 16.99 -14.45 -37.43
CA ARG A 37 16.97 -15.05 -36.09
C ARG A 37 17.43 -14.01 -35.07
N SER A 38 16.58 -13.05 -34.75
CA SER A 38 16.78 -12.08 -33.69
C SER A 38 16.78 -12.84 -32.39
N LYS A 39 17.91 -12.80 -31.67
CA LYS A 39 17.96 -13.19 -30.27
C LYS A 39 17.08 -12.21 -29.50
N TYR A 40 15.79 -12.49 -29.41
CA TYR A 40 14.92 -11.88 -28.40
C TYR A 40 15.45 -12.32 -27.03
N THR A 41 16.39 -11.54 -26.49
CA THR A 41 16.72 -11.62 -25.07
C THR A 41 15.50 -11.11 -24.32
N VAL A 42 14.77 -12.02 -23.69
CA VAL A 42 13.73 -11.70 -22.70
C VAL A 42 14.33 -10.68 -21.72
N PRO A 43 13.68 -9.53 -21.46
CA PRO A 43 14.17 -8.57 -20.49
C PRO A 43 14.38 -9.26 -19.14
N ARG A 44 15.62 -9.28 -18.65
CA ARG A 44 16.05 -10.05 -17.46
C ARG A 44 15.42 -9.60 -16.12
N HIS A 45 14.56 -8.59 -16.11
CA HIS A 45 14.09 -7.96 -14.88
C HIS A 45 12.60 -7.66 -15.00
N ARG A 46 11.79 -8.71 -14.89
CA ARG A 46 10.35 -8.58 -14.65
C ARG A 46 10.12 -8.74 -13.15
N LEU A 47 9.25 -7.93 -12.56
CA LEU A 47 8.85 -7.97 -11.16
C LEU A 47 8.19 -9.32 -10.95
N LEU A 48 8.81 -10.15 -10.11
CA LEU A 48 8.33 -11.50 -9.82
C LEU A 48 7.68 -11.50 -8.45
N CYS A 49 6.39 -11.21 -8.42
CA CYS A 49 5.56 -11.48 -7.25
C CYS A 49 5.32 -12.99 -7.13
N THR A 50 6.27 -13.68 -6.54
CA THR A 50 6.28 -15.15 -6.45
C THR A 50 6.63 -15.63 -5.04
N LYS A 51 6.64 -14.71 -4.07
CA LYS A 51 7.07 -14.97 -2.71
C LYS A 51 5.91 -14.66 -1.78
N SER A 52 5.53 -15.64 -0.99
CA SER A 52 4.59 -15.51 0.12
C SER A 52 5.18 -16.24 1.32
N GLN A 53 4.75 -15.86 2.52
CA GLN A 53 5.10 -16.58 3.73
C GLN A 53 4.42 -17.96 3.71
N SER A 54 5.21 -19.03 3.89
CA SER A 54 4.76 -20.42 3.76
C SER A 54 4.10 -21.00 5.01
N ASN A 55 4.19 -20.30 6.15
CA ASN A 55 3.58 -20.71 7.41
C ASN A 55 2.85 -19.51 8.02
N ILE A 56 1.57 -19.39 7.70
CA ILE A 56 0.69 -18.31 8.14
C ILE A 56 -0.46 -18.96 8.89
N ASP A 57 -0.69 -18.53 10.13
CA ASP A 57 -1.97 -18.77 10.76
C ASP A 57 -2.98 -17.79 10.16
N PHE A 58 -3.83 -18.29 9.27
CA PHE A 58 -4.79 -17.49 8.53
C PHE A 58 -5.79 -16.79 9.47
N LYS A 59 -6.10 -17.37 10.64
CA LYS A 59 -7.01 -16.75 11.61
C LYS A 59 -6.39 -15.51 12.24
N GLU A 60 -5.07 -15.51 12.46
CA GLU A 60 -4.36 -14.34 12.98
C GLU A 60 -4.28 -13.18 11.98
N LEU A 61 -4.54 -13.42 10.69
CA LEU A 61 -4.61 -12.36 9.68
C LEU A 61 -5.92 -11.58 9.71
N MET A 62 -7.00 -12.18 10.23
CA MET A 62 -8.33 -11.60 10.15
C MET A 62 -8.48 -10.38 11.08
N GLY A 63 -9.56 -9.65 10.86
CA GLY A 63 -9.92 -8.46 11.64
C GLY A 63 -9.28 -7.18 11.11
N LEU A 64 -9.19 -6.19 12.00
CA LEU A 64 -8.83 -4.82 11.66
C LEU A 64 -7.32 -4.60 11.65
N TRP A 65 -6.87 -3.82 10.67
CA TRP A 65 -5.50 -3.37 10.49
C TRP A 65 -5.48 -1.90 10.06
N ASN A 66 -4.54 -1.13 10.59
CA ASN A 66 -4.31 0.25 10.15
C ASN A 66 -3.29 0.23 9.02
N VAL A 67 -3.52 1.03 7.98
CA VAL A 67 -2.56 1.23 6.90
C VAL A 67 -1.48 2.19 7.38
N ILE A 68 -0.23 1.75 7.33
CA ILE A 68 0.94 2.53 7.76
C ILE A 68 1.67 3.11 6.54
N GLU A 69 1.89 2.29 5.51
CA GLU A 69 2.48 2.75 4.25
C GLU A 69 1.86 2.03 3.06
N VAL A 70 1.74 2.76 1.95
CA VAL A 70 1.52 2.21 0.61
C VAL A 70 2.76 2.48 -0.22
N ILE A 71 3.25 1.46 -0.89
CA ILE A 71 4.55 1.45 -1.56
C ILE A 71 4.35 1.01 -3.00
N GLU A 72 4.73 1.85 -3.95
CA GLU A 72 4.69 1.53 -5.38
C GLU A 72 5.99 0.85 -5.82
N HIS A 73 5.88 -0.16 -6.70
CA HIS A 73 6.98 -0.88 -7.31
C HIS A 73 6.91 -0.80 -8.85
N SER A 74 8.06 -0.69 -9.52
CA SER A 74 8.14 -0.62 -10.98
C SER A 74 9.34 -1.35 -11.56
N ASP A 75 9.10 -2.02 -12.69
CA ASP A 75 10.10 -2.73 -13.50
C ASP A 75 11.02 -1.81 -14.30
N ARG A 76 10.67 -0.53 -14.41
CA ARG A 76 11.49 0.49 -15.11
C ARG A 76 12.74 0.89 -14.29
N TYR A 77 13.18 0.00 -13.39
CA TYR A 77 14.25 0.11 -12.41
C TYR A 77 15.65 0.36 -12.99
N ASN A 78 15.87 0.17 -14.29
CA ASN A 78 17.22 0.28 -14.87
C ASN A 78 17.77 1.71 -15.03
N ASP A 79 17.05 2.76 -14.63
CA ASP A 79 17.62 4.12 -14.61
C ASP A 79 18.19 4.44 -13.22
N ARG A 80 19.47 4.09 -13.02
CA ARG A 80 20.31 4.22 -11.81
C ARG A 80 20.32 5.60 -11.12
N ARG A 81 19.61 6.60 -11.66
CA ARG A 81 19.48 7.95 -11.09
C ARG A 81 18.23 8.17 -10.23
N ASN A 82 17.32 7.20 -10.12
CA ASN A 82 16.09 7.34 -9.33
C ASN A 82 16.14 6.55 -8.01
N TYR A 83 16.70 7.17 -6.97
CA TYR A 83 16.25 6.92 -5.60
C TYR A 83 14.75 7.22 -5.49
N LEU A 84 14.06 6.64 -4.48
CA LEU A 84 12.66 6.90 -4.09
C LEU A 84 12.13 8.21 -4.71
N ARG A 85 11.31 8.11 -5.76
CA ARG A 85 10.91 9.26 -6.58
C ARG A 85 9.96 10.19 -5.83
N ALA A 86 9.17 9.64 -4.93
CA ALA A 86 8.23 10.38 -4.11
C ALA A 86 8.12 9.75 -2.72
N VAL A 87 8.24 10.57 -1.69
CA VAL A 87 7.85 10.22 -0.33
C VAL A 87 6.85 11.26 0.13
N SER A 88 5.62 10.83 0.31
CA SER A 88 4.50 11.65 0.76
C SER A 88 3.94 11.10 2.06
N ARG A 89 3.28 11.96 2.83
CA ARG A 89 2.76 11.63 4.16
C ARG A 89 1.37 12.23 4.33
N SER A 90 0.47 11.48 4.93
CA SER A 90 -0.88 11.91 5.24
C SER A 90 -1.15 11.73 6.74
N ASP A 91 -2.00 12.61 7.29
CA ASP A 91 -2.49 12.50 8.66
C ASP A 91 -3.71 11.56 8.76
N SER A 92 -4.32 11.20 7.61
CA SER A 92 -5.37 10.17 7.53
C SER A 92 -4.85 8.81 8.03
N CYS A 93 -5.78 8.00 8.53
CA CYS A 93 -5.49 6.68 9.10
C CYS A 93 -6.42 5.63 8.47
N PRO A 94 -6.17 5.21 7.22
CA PRO A 94 -7.02 4.22 6.57
C PRO A 94 -7.00 2.90 7.32
N VAL A 95 -8.14 2.20 7.31
CA VAL A 95 -8.32 0.92 7.99
C VAL A 95 -8.70 -0.14 6.98
N VAL A 96 -8.07 -1.30 7.10
CA VAL A 96 -8.39 -2.50 6.33
C VAL A 96 -8.98 -3.55 7.27
N HIS A 97 -10.13 -4.10 6.90
CA HIS A 97 -10.75 -5.22 7.57
C HIS A 97 -10.66 -6.47 6.70
N PHE A 98 -9.98 -7.50 7.19
CA PHE A 98 -9.98 -8.84 6.57
C PHE A 98 -11.02 -9.72 7.23
N ALA A 99 -11.87 -10.32 6.41
CA ALA A 99 -12.86 -11.31 6.83
C ALA A 99 -12.84 -12.51 5.89
N THR A 100 -13.32 -13.63 6.39
CA THR A 100 -13.48 -14.86 5.62
C THR A 100 -14.80 -15.51 6.02
N ASP A 101 -15.56 -15.98 5.04
CA ASP A 101 -16.81 -16.70 5.27
C ASP A 101 -16.63 -18.23 5.06
N ASP A 102 -15.53 -18.63 4.41
CA ASP A 102 -15.15 -20.01 4.09
C ASP A 102 -13.62 -20.11 3.96
N ASP A 103 -13.04 -21.29 4.11
CA ASP A 103 -11.60 -21.57 4.13
C ASP A 103 -10.85 -21.21 2.83
N ARG A 104 -11.55 -20.67 1.82
CA ARG A 104 -11.01 -20.40 0.48
C ARG A 104 -11.26 -18.99 -0.05
N GLU A 105 -12.01 -18.15 0.68
CA GLU A 105 -12.30 -16.79 0.24
C GLU A 105 -11.88 -15.76 1.30
N VAL A 106 -11.27 -14.68 0.84
CA VAL A 106 -10.83 -13.56 1.66
C VAL A 106 -11.51 -12.30 1.16
N ARG A 107 -12.26 -11.63 2.04
CA ARG A 107 -12.81 -10.30 1.80
C ARG A 107 -11.93 -9.27 2.49
N MET A 108 -11.48 -8.27 1.75
CA MET A 108 -10.71 -7.14 2.26
C MET A 108 -11.52 -5.87 2.05
N LEU A 109 -11.99 -5.26 3.13
CA LEU A 109 -12.66 -3.96 3.10
C LEU A 109 -11.66 -2.88 3.47
N TRP A 110 -11.28 -2.04 2.51
CA TRP A 110 -10.53 -0.82 2.75
C TRP A 110 -11.51 0.32 3.03
N ASN A 111 -11.26 1.08 4.10
CA ASN A 111 -12.04 2.24 4.48
C ASN A 111 -11.12 3.42 4.81
N ASP A 112 -11.42 4.56 4.22
CA ASP A 112 -10.75 5.83 4.45
C ASP A 112 -11.78 6.97 4.53
N GLU A 113 -11.32 8.21 4.73
CA GLU A 113 -12.16 9.41 4.81
C GLU A 113 -12.95 9.67 3.51
N GLU A 114 -12.44 9.19 2.36
CA GLU A 114 -13.08 9.30 1.04
C GLU A 114 -14.15 8.23 0.80
N GLY A 115 -14.24 7.22 1.67
CA GLY A 115 -15.20 6.13 1.57
C GLY A 115 -14.54 4.77 1.64
N TYR A 116 -15.19 3.77 1.05
CA TYR A 116 -14.75 2.38 1.14
C TYR A 116 -14.71 1.67 -0.20
N ILE A 117 -13.89 0.62 -0.24
CA ILE A 117 -13.84 -0.34 -1.32
C ILE A 117 -13.60 -1.75 -0.77
N GLN A 118 -14.32 -2.72 -1.30
CA GLN A 118 -14.22 -4.12 -0.96
C GLN A 118 -13.59 -4.89 -2.11
N TYR A 119 -12.54 -5.63 -1.78
CA TYR A 119 -11.91 -6.61 -2.65
C TYR A 119 -12.28 -8.02 -2.20
N SER A 120 -12.56 -8.90 -3.15
CA SER A 120 -12.73 -10.34 -2.89
C SER A 120 -11.62 -11.13 -3.55
N PHE A 121 -11.02 -12.03 -2.79
CA PHE A 121 -9.95 -12.89 -3.26
C PHE A 121 -10.24 -14.36 -2.98
N ARG A 122 -9.73 -15.22 -3.85
CA ARG A 122 -9.74 -16.67 -3.69
C ARG A 122 -8.36 -17.18 -3.34
N MET A 123 -8.28 -18.02 -2.30
CA MET A 123 -7.11 -18.83 -2.01
C MET A 123 -7.08 -20.00 -2.99
N THR A 124 -6.15 -19.98 -3.93
CA THR A 124 -6.05 -21.03 -4.97
C THR A 124 -5.31 -22.27 -4.48
N ASN A 125 -4.47 -22.13 -3.45
CA ASN A 125 -3.70 -23.22 -2.88
C ASN A 125 -3.70 -23.14 -1.36
N ILE A 126 -4.34 -24.11 -0.69
CA ILE A 126 -4.43 -24.15 0.77
C ILE A 126 -3.07 -24.37 1.45
N ASN A 127 -2.11 -24.98 0.74
CA ASN A 127 -0.74 -25.16 1.21
C ASN A 127 0.11 -23.88 1.06
N ASN A 128 -0.44 -22.86 0.41
CA ASN A 128 0.15 -21.52 0.32
C ASN A 128 -0.91 -20.47 0.69
N PRO A 129 -1.31 -20.40 1.97
CA PRO A 129 -2.41 -19.55 2.41
C PRO A 129 -2.12 -18.06 2.26
N GLY A 130 -0.86 -17.68 1.99
CA GLY A 130 -0.47 -16.30 1.72
C GLY A 130 -0.57 -15.88 0.25
N PHE A 131 -1.12 -16.71 -0.64
CA PHE A 131 -1.30 -16.36 -2.05
C PHE A 131 -2.78 -16.31 -2.41
N TRP A 132 -3.25 -15.14 -2.81
CA TRP A 132 -4.65 -14.87 -3.10
C TRP A 132 -4.81 -14.35 -4.53
N MET A 133 -5.86 -14.79 -5.21
CA MET A 133 -6.20 -14.37 -6.57
C MET A 133 -7.46 -13.50 -6.53
N SER A 134 -7.44 -12.32 -7.15
CA SER A 134 -8.61 -11.44 -7.18
C SER A 134 -9.77 -12.09 -7.94
N LEU A 135 -10.99 -11.90 -7.47
CA LEU A 135 -12.22 -12.28 -8.18
C LEU A 135 -12.67 -11.21 -9.21
N GLY A 136 -11.87 -10.17 -9.41
CA GLY A 136 -12.02 -9.19 -10.49
C GLY A 136 -12.87 -7.98 -10.12
N TYR A 137 -14.14 -8.16 -9.76
CA TYR A 137 -15.02 -7.02 -9.46
C TYR A 137 -14.86 -6.54 -8.01
N GLN A 138 -14.74 -5.22 -7.84
CA GLN A 138 -14.77 -4.58 -6.52
C GLN A 138 -16.05 -3.78 -6.35
N SER A 139 -16.46 -3.58 -5.11
CA SER A 139 -17.66 -2.81 -4.76
C SER A 139 -17.35 -1.78 -3.69
N GLY A 140 -18.03 -0.64 -3.70
CA GLY A 140 -17.91 0.38 -2.65
C GLY A 140 -18.19 1.78 -3.15
N THR A 141 -18.17 2.75 -2.25
CA THR A 141 -18.46 4.17 -2.58
C THR A 141 -17.36 4.82 -3.40
N MET A 142 -16.13 4.27 -3.37
CA MET A 142 -15.02 4.73 -4.19
C MET A 142 -15.00 4.09 -5.60
N VAL A 143 -15.91 3.14 -5.87
CA VAL A 143 -16.04 2.51 -7.18
C VAL A 143 -17.05 3.31 -8.00
N ASP A 144 -16.56 4.06 -8.97
CA ASP A 144 -17.36 4.80 -9.94
C ASP A 144 -17.19 4.24 -11.36
N ASN A 145 -17.78 4.91 -12.36
CA ASN A 145 -17.70 4.48 -13.76
C ASN A 145 -16.30 4.59 -14.36
N ALA A 146 -15.38 5.32 -13.73
CA ALA A 146 -13.99 5.50 -14.18
C ALA A 146 -12.99 4.65 -13.37
N TYR A 147 -13.47 3.93 -12.35
CA TYR A 147 -12.64 3.10 -11.49
C TYR A 147 -12.09 1.88 -12.26
N GLU A 148 -10.77 1.77 -12.35
CA GLU A 148 -10.12 0.59 -12.90
C GLU A 148 -10.08 -0.51 -11.84
N HIS A 149 -10.79 -1.60 -12.11
CA HIS A 149 -10.84 -2.74 -11.22
C HIS A 149 -9.52 -3.49 -11.16
N PHE A 150 -9.02 -3.72 -9.95
CA PHE A 150 -7.80 -4.49 -9.76
C PHE A 150 -7.99 -5.94 -10.23
N SER A 151 -7.12 -6.38 -11.13
CA SER A 151 -7.04 -7.76 -11.59
C SER A 151 -5.63 -8.31 -11.40
N GLY A 152 -5.50 -9.33 -10.54
CA GLY A 152 -4.20 -9.90 -10.25
C GLY A 152 -4.16 -10.77 -9.00
N THR A 153 -3.04 -10.70 -8.30
CA THR A 153 -2.79 -11.51 -7.10
C THR A 153 -2.43 -10.60 -5.93
N ALA A 154 -2.81 -11.02 -4.73
CA ALA A 154 -2.38 -10.42 -3.48
C ALA A 154 -1.58 -11.47 -2.68
N GLN A 155 -0.40 -11.09 -2.20
CA GLN A 155 0.55 -12.01 -1.57
C GLN A 155 0.96 -11.49 -0.20
N VAL A 156 0.72 -12.29 0.83
CA VAL A 156 1.18 -12.01 2.19
C VAL A 156 2.68 -12.32 2.25
N MET A 157 3.48 -11.25 2.17
CA MET A 157 4.94 -11.32 2.17
C MET A 157 5.49 -11.58 3.58
N LYS A 158 4.77 -11.07 4.58
CA LYS A 158 5.09 -11.21 5.99
C LYS A 158 3.83 -10.98 6.80
N ALA A 159 3.60 -11.82 7.80
CA ALA A 159 2.58 -11.61 8.81
C ALA A 159 3.13 -12.04 10.18
N VAL A 160 3.09 -11.11 11.11
CA VAL A 160 3.36 -11.32 12.53
C VAL A 160 2.24 -10.63 13.33
N GLN A 161 2.19 -10.87 14.63
CA GLN A 161 1.13 -10.32 15.49
C GLN A 161 0.98 -8.79 15.40
N SER A 162 2.09 -8.04 15.24
CA SER A 162 2.06 -6.57 15.22
C SER A 162 1.82 -5.96 13.83
N HIS A 163 2.36 -6.56 12.77
CA HIS A 163 2.33 -6.01 11.42
C HIS A 163 2.27 -7.08 10.33
N MET A 164 1.71 -6.67 9.18
CA MET A 164 1.60 -7.47 7.98
C MET A 164 2.07 -6.67 6.77
N VAL A 165 2.60 -7.38 5.77
CA VAL A 165 2.98 -6.83 4.47
C VAL A 165 2.23 -7.60 3.41
N LEU A 166 1.35 -6.91 2.69
CA LEU A 166 0.55 -7.46 1.61
C LEU A 166 0.97 -6.82 0.29
N THR A 167 1.32 -7.63 -0.71
CA THR A 167 1.77 -7.14 -2.02
C THR A 167 0.77 -7.52 -3.11
N PHE A 168 0.31 -6.51 -3.84
CA PHE A 168 -0.62 -6.62 -4.95
C PHE A 168 0.13 -6.58 -6.27
N CYS A 169 -0.21 -7.52 -7.15
CA CYS A 169 0.47 -7.72 -8.41
C CYS A 169 -0.51 -7.98 -9.53
N SER A 170 -0.65 -6.99 -10.40
CA SER A 170 -1.36 -7.10 -11.68
C SER A 170 -0.36 -7.41 -12.80
N PRO A 171 -0.70 -8.28 -13.77
CA PRO A 171 0.19 -8.69 -14.86
C PRO A 171 0.54 -7.57 -15.85
N HIS A 172 -0.14 -6.41 -15.80
CA HIS A 172 0.05 -5.27 -16.71
C HIS A 172 0.00 -3.88 -16.06
N GLU A 173 -0.38 -3.78 -14.79
CA GLU A 173 -0.38 -2.53 -14.05
C GLU A 173 0.83 -2.43 -13.10
N ARG A 174 0.80 -1.42 -12.22
CA ARG A 174 1.85 -1.20 -11.23
C ARG A 174 1.64 -2.14 -10.05
N HIS A 175 2.74 -2.67 -9.55
CA HIS A 175 2.75 -3.49 -8.35
C HIS A 175 2.80 -2.57 -7.13
N PHE A 176 2.11 -2.91 -6.06
CA PHE A 176 2.21 -2.15 -4.82
C PHE A 176 2.23 -3.06 -3.60
N SER A 177 2.90 -2.62 -2.55
CA SER A 177 2.85 -3.25 -1.23
C SER A 177 2.21 -2.32 -0.22
N ILE A 178 1.45 -2.88 0.70
CA ILE A 178 0.91 -2.16 1.84
C ILE A 178 1.51 -2.72 3.13
N ILE A 179 1.97 -1.83 4.00
CA ILE A 179 2.38 -2.14 5.36
C ILE A 179 1.19 -1.86 6.27
N LEU A 180 0.75 -2.90 6.96
CA LEU A 180 -0.40 -2.90 7.85
C LEU A 180 0.07 -3.14 9.28
N ALA A 181 -0.56 -2.50 10.27
CA ALA A 181 -0.25 -2.70 11.68
C ALA A 181 -1.51 -2.78 12.54
N ARG A 182 -1.45 -3.57 13.62
CA ARG A 182 -2.56 -3.66 14.60
C ARG A 182 -2.78 -2.33 15.33
N ASN A 183 -1.71 -1.59 15.56
CA ASN A 183 -1.75 -0.23 16.11
C ASN A 183 -1.68 0.80 14.99
N LYS A 184 -2.08 2.04 15.27
CA LYS A 184 -1.96 3.19 14.34
C LYS A 184 -0.52 3.70 14.19
N TYR A 185 0.47 2.90 14.55
CA TYR A 185 1.87 3.23 14.40
C TYR A 185 2.68 1.94 14.26
N LEU A 186 3.83 2.06 13.61
CA LEU A 186 4.84 1.01 13.51
C LEU A 186 6.21 1.66 13.69
N SER A 187 7.16 0.98 14.35
CA SER A 187 8.46 1.58 14.62
C SER A 187 9.25 1.80 13.31
N HIS A 188 10.12 2.81 13.31
CA HIS A 188 10.98 3.10 12.15
C HIS A 188 11.90 1.91 11.80
N GLU A 189 12.31 1.14 12.81
CA GLU A 189 13.16 -0.04 12.61
C GLU A 189 12.41 -1.17 11.90
N GLU A 190 11.15 -1.42 12.29
CA GLU A 190 10.29 -2.41 11.64
C GLU A 190 10.01 -2.02 10.19
N ILE A 191 9.63 -0.76 9.94
CA ILE A 191 9.38 -0.23 8.58
C ILE A 191 10.64 -0.40 7.71
N ARG A 192 11.80 0.02 8.23
CA ARG A 192 13.09 -0.15 7.53
C ARG A 192 13.42 -1.62 7.27
N GLY A 193 13.07 -2.52 8.20
CA GLY A 193 13.20 -3.96 8.02
C GLY A 193 12.37 -4.47 6.85
N VAL A 194 11.11 -4.03 6.75
CA VAL A 194 10.21 -4.35 5.64
C VAL A 194 10.75 -3.81 4.31
N HIS A 195 11.19 -2.55 4.26
CA HIS A 195 11.76 -1.97 3.03
C HIS A 195 12.97 -2.75 2.51
N LYS A 196 13.84 -3.20 3.42
CA LYS A 196 14.98 -4.07 3.05
C LYS A 196 14.50 -5.42 2.54
N GLN A 197 13.49 -6.02 3.16
CA GLN A 197 12.91 -7.29 2.71
C GLN A 197 12.35 -7.16 1.29
N LEU A 198 11.56 -6.12 1.00
CA LEU A 198 10.98 -5.87 -0.32
C LEU A 198 12.07 -5.71 -1.39
N ASN A 199 13.09 -4.90 -1.12
CA ASN A 199 14.22 -4.77 -2.04
C ASN A 199 14.94 -6.10 -2.33
N ARG A 200 15.11 -6.97 -1.32
CA ARG A 200 15.76 -8.28 -1.48
C ARG A 200 14.97 -9.25 -2.35
N VAL A 201 13.65 -9.09 -2.44
CA VAL A 201 12.78 -9.91 -3.29
C VAL A 201 12.49 -9.23 -4.64
N ASN A 202 13.34 -8.26 -5.05
CA ASN A 202 13.22 -7.50 -6.28
C ASN A 202 11.92 -6.69 -6.40
N LEU A 203 11.38 -6.21 -5.26
CA LEU A 203 10.30 -5.22 -5.21
C LEU A 203 10.91 -3.85 -4.81
N PRO A 204 11.57 -3.12 -5.73
CA PRO A 204 12.16 -1.82 -5.42
C PRO A 204 11.08 -0.81 -5.08
N LEU A 205 11.36 0.05 -4.11
CA LEU A 205 10.43 1.09 -3.68
C LEU A 205 10.60 2.30 -4.59
N VAL A 206 9.57 2.61 -5.38
CA VAL A 206 9.58 3.73 -6.35
C VAL A 206 8.90 4.95 -5.76
N ALA A 207 7.77 4.76 -5.09
CA ALA A 207 7.07 5.79 -4.34
C ALA A 207 6.57 5.22 -3.01
N VAL A 208 6.55 6.04 -1.97
CA VAL A 208 6.06 5.67 -0.63
C VAL A 208 5.12 6.75 -0.13
N GLN A 209 3.91 6.34 0.20
CA GLN A 209 2.91 7.15 0.88
C GLN A 209 2.74 6.64 2.30
N GLY A 210 3.16 7.42 3.29
CA GLY A 210 2.96 7.13 4.71
C GLY A 210 1.64 7.67 5.24
N TYR A 211 1.08 6.97 6.23
CA TYR A 211 -0.19 7.26 6.89
C TYR A 211 -0.03 7.26 8.42
N CYS A 212 -1.07 7.65 9.13
CA CYS A 212 -1.16 7.61 10.60
C CYS A 212 -0.14 8.45 11.37
N ARG A 213 0.36 9.56 10.79
CA ARG A 213 1.47 10.35 11.36
C ARG A 213 1.26 10.84 12.80
N ASN A 214 0.04 11.25 13.15
CA ASN A 214 -0.27 11.89 14.45
C ASN A 214 -0.87 10.93 15.48
N SER A 215 -1.01 9.64 15.15
CA SER A 215 -1.67 8.66 16.01
C SER A 215 -0.79 8.13 17.15
N GLY A 216 0.46 8.63 17.24
CA GLY A 216 1.37 8.38 18.34
C GLY A 216 1.72 9.68 19.05
N VAL A 217 0.83 10.19 19.91
CA VAL A 217 1.28 11.09 20.98
C VAL A 217 2.04 10.21 21.97
N SER A 218 3.34 10.03 21.73
CA SER A 218 4.27 9.68 22.81
C SER A 218 4.31 10.89 23.73
N THR A 219 3.36 10.99 24.66
CA THR A 219 3.58 11.84 25.83
C THR A 219 4.79 11.27 26.54
N ASN A 220 5.96 11.81 26.25
CA ASN A 220 7.15 11.52 27.04
C ASN A 220 6.76 11.77 28.50
N PRO A 221 6.90 10.81 29.42
CA PRO A 221 6.46 10.99 30.81
C PRO A 221 7.12 12.22 31.47
N SER A 222 8.27 12.67 30.94
CA SER A 222 8.95 13.90 31.31
C SER A 222 8.17 15.19 31.02
N THR A 223 7.35 15.26 29.97
CA THR A 223 6.55 16.46 29.67
C THR A 223 5.30 16.55 30.56
N LEU A 224 4.68 15.43 30.90
CA LEU A 224 3.58 15.37 31.89
C LEU A 224 4.06 15.80 33.28
N LEU A 225 5.24 15.34 33.70
CA LEU A 225 5.86 15.77 34.96
C LEU A 225 6.16 17.28 34.98
N ALA A 226 6.66 17.85 33.88
CA ALA A 226 6.91 19.29 33.80
C ALA A 226 5.62 20.12 33.87
N VAL A 227 4.54 19.67 33.23
CA VAL A 227 3.22 20.34 33.31
C VAL A 227 2.62 20.22 34.72
N LEU A 228 2.74 19.06 35.37
CA LEU A 228 2.30 18.90 36.76
C LEU A 228 3.09 19.80 37.72
N LEU A 229 4.41 19.87 37.59
CA LEU A 229 5.26 20.71 38.44
C LEU A 229 4.95 22.20 38.26
N THR A 230 4.72 22.66 37.03
CA THR A 230 4.33 24.06 36.79
C THR A 230 2.95 24.38 37.36
N LEU A 231 1.97 23.49 37.27
CA LEU A 231 0.65 23.66 37.89
C LEU A 231 0.75 23.71 39.42
N VAL A 232 1.57 22.87 40.05
CA VAL A 232 1.81 22.90 41.51
C VAL A 232 2.45 24.21 41.95
N VAL A 233 3.42 24.74 41.20
CA VAL A 233 4.07 26.03 41.49
C VAL A 233 3.11 27.22 41.32
N ILE A 234 2.22 27.17 40.33
CA ILE A 234 1.20 28.21 40.14
C ILE A 234 0.14 28.15 41.26
N ALA A 235 -0.27 26.94 41.65
CA ALA A 235 -1.22 26.73 42.74
C ALA A 235 -0.65 27.19 44.10
N SER A 236 0.63 26.89 44.39
CA SER A 236 1.27 27.31 45.63
C SER A 236 1.46 28.83 45.71
N LYS A 237 1.72 29.50 44.58
CA LYS A 237 1.78 30.97 44.52
C LYS A 237 0.42 31.65 44.74
N ARG A 238 -0.70 30.98 44.46
CA ARG A 238 -2.06 31.52 44.70
C ARG A 238 -2.54 31.36 46.13
N VAL A 239 -1.96 30.44 46.91
CA VAL A 239 -2.34 30.20 48.32
C VAL A 239 -1.60 31.15 49.28
N SER A 240 -0.50 31.75 48.85
CA SER A 240 0.33 32.65 49.68
C SER A 240 0.08 34.15 49.45
N LEU A 241 -1.09 34.53 48.91
CA LEU A 241 -1.52 35.92 48.67
C LEU A 241 -2.84 36.19 49.39
#